data_AF-A0A971B4I9-F1
#
_entry.id   AF-A0A971B4I9-F1
#
_cell.length_a   1.000
_cell.length_b   1.000
_cell.length_c   1.000
_cell.angle_alpha   90.00
_cell.angle_beta   90.00
_cell.angle_gamma   90.00
#
_symmetry.space_group_name_H-M   'P 1'
#
loop_
_entity.id
_entity.type
_entity.pdbx_description
1 polymer ?
#
loop_
_entity_poly.entity_id
_entity_poly.type
_entity_poly.pdbx_seq_one_letter_code
_entity_poly.pdbx_strand_id
1 'polypeptide(L)'
;MKHPLSLAVFLLLTGCMPLWAADPVQITPDVVYGHKDGMALTFDVFRPSENARGIGLLFMVSGGWYSGWQPPEQMLGMFKPLLDRGFTAFAVRHGSAPRYKVPEAIDDVRRAVRFIRAHAADYGVDPERLGVFGMSAGGHLSMMLATTGDEGDPNAKDAALRGSSRIAAAVAYFGPTDLRPWVTGPDSGMRDQFTALQFDAGLADDCSPLLQVTGDDAPTLLIHGDKDELVPIDHSHTILKAMQEAGAPCELLTIEGAGHGFPGEGGRRAMEALVDWFEKYLGKK
;
A
#
# COMPACT_ATOMS: atom_id res chain seq x y z
N MET A 1 -15.47 -42.23 75.64
CA MET A 1 -15.43 -42.27 74.16
C MET A 1 -16.44 -41.27 73.61
N LYS A 2 -15.98 -40.07 73.22
CA LYS A 2 -16.78 -39.06 72.50
C LYS A 2 -15.81 -38.33 71.58
N HIS A 3 -15.94 -38.51 70.26
CA HIS A 3 -15.25 -37.70 69.26
C HIS A 3 -16.26 -36.71 68.65
N PRO A 4 -15.93 -35.42 68.47
CA PRO A 4 -16.78 -34.51 67.72
C PRO A 4 -16.41 -34.56 66.22
N LEU A 5 -17.44 -34.55 65.38
CA LEU A 5 -17.36 -34.37 63.93
C LEU A 5 -16.86 -32.95 63.61
N SER A 6 -15.83 -32.83 62.76
CA SER A 6 -15.50 -31.58 62.07
C SER A 6 -16.28 -31.48 60.76
N LEU A 7 -17.04 -30.39 60.62
CA LEU A 7 -17.79 -30.02 59.43
C LEU A 7 -16.85 -29.23 58.50
N ALA A 8 -16.47 -29.83 57.37
CA ALA A 8 -15.68 -29.14 56.35
C ALA A 8 -16.62 -28.33 55.44
N VAL A 9 -16.49 -27.00 55.49
CA VAL A 9 -17.16 -26.07 54.57
C VAL A 9 -16.36 -26.02 53.27
N PHE A 10 -16.94 -26.49 52.17
CA PHE A 10 -16.40 -26.27 50.82
C PHE A 10 -16.80 -24.88 50.34
N LEU A 11 -15.86 -23.93 50.38
CA LEU A 11 -16.00 -22.66 49.66
C LEU A 11 -15.72 -22.91 48.16
N LEU A 12 -16.75 -22.86 47.34
CA LEU A 12 -16.63 -22.75 45.88
C LEU A 12 -16.13 -21.34 45.53
N LEU A 13 -14.83 -21.22 45.26
CA LEU A 13 -14.24 -20.03 44.65
C LEU A 13 -14.65 -20.00 43.17
N THR A 14 -15.71 -19.26 42.84
CA THR A 14 -16.00 -18.84 41.46
C THR A 14 -14.92 -17.85 41.02
N GLY A 15 -13.90 -18.36 40.34
CA GLY A 15 -12.90 -17.52 39.70
C GLY A 15 -13.53 -16.72 38.57
N CYS A 16 -13.67 -15.41 38.75
CA CYS A 16 -13.81 -14.47 37.63
C CYS A 16 -12.53 -14.57 36.80
N MET A 17 -12.59 -15.30 35.68
CA MET A 17 -11.58 -15.12 34.65
C MET A 17 -11.78 -13.71 34.06
N PRO A 18 -10.73 -12.87 34.01
CA PRO A 18 -10.84 -11.60 33.32
C PRO A 18 -11.21 -11.88 31.86
N LEU A 19 -12.30 -11.26 31.42
CA LEU A 19 -12.67 -11.21 30.02
C LEU A 19 -11.57 -10.39 29.33
N TRP A 20 -10.55 -11.04 28.76
CA TRP A 20 -9.61 -10.34 27.89
C TRP A 20 -10.42 -9.84 26.70
N ALA A 21 -10.61 -8.52 26.62
CA ALA A 21 -11.07 -7.90 25.39
C ALA A 21 -10.02 -8.22 24.31
N ALA A 22 -10.46 -8.85 23.22
CA ALA A 22 -9.58 -9.08 22.09
C ALA A 22 -9.05 -7.73 21.58
N ASP A 23 -7.80 -7.71 21.12
CA ASP A 23 -7.26 -6.52 20.46
C ASP A 23 -8.17 -6.14 19.28
N PRO A 24 -8.50 -4.84 19.11
CA PRO A 24 -9.43 -4.40 18.07
C PRO A 24 -8.89 -4.64 16.65
N VAL A 25 -7.59 -4.97 16.53
CA VAL A 25 -6.88 -5.22 15.28
C VAL A 25 -6.07 -6.50 15.43
N GLN A 26 -6.24 -7.43 14.49
CA GLN A 26 -5.37 -8.58 14.32
C GLN A 26 -4.19 -8.21 13.42
N ILE A 27 -2.97 -8.38 13.91
CA ILE A 27 -1.74 -8.17 13.14
C ILE A 27 -1.15 -9.53 12.74
N THR A 28 -0.87 -9.72 11.45
CA THR A 28 -0.07 -10.85 10.95
C THR A 28 1.23 -10.31 10.38
N PRO A 29 2.36 -10.39 11.11
CA PRO A 29 3.64 -9.87 10.67
C PRO A 29 4.30 -10.77 9.61
N ASP A 30 5.16 -10.16 8.81
CA ASP A 30 6.18 -10.83 8.00
C ASP A 30 5.67 -11.96 7.10
N VAL A 31 4.50 -11.77 6.49
CA VAL A 31 3.98 -12.68 5.47
C VAL A 31 4.89 -12.64 4.25
N VAL A 32 5.51 -13.77 3.93
CA VAL A 32 6.46 -13.88 2.81
C VAL A 32 5.71 -14.09 1.50
N TYR A 33 5.82 -13.12 0.59
CA TYR A 33 5.19 -13.21 -0.74
C TYR A 33 6.16 -13.60 -1.85
N GLY A 34 7.46 -13.67 -1.55
CA GLY A 34 8.50 -14.05 -2.50
C GLY A 34 9.87 -14.15 -1.84
N HIS A 35 10.82 -14.70 -2.60
CA HIS A 35 12.23 -14.73 -2.23
C HIS A 35 13.07 -14.18 -3.38
N LYS A 36 14.10 -13.41 -3.04
CA LYS A 36 15.01 -12.77 -4.01
C LYS A 36 16.39 -12.65 -3.39
N ASP A 37 17.41 -13.17 -4.07
CA ASP A 37 18.81 -13.16 -3.61
C ASP A 37 19.02 -13.68 -2.17
N GLY A 38 18.25 -14.71 -1.78
CA GLY A 38 18.31 -15.29 -0.43
C GLY A 38 17.58 -14.47 0.65
N MET A 39 16.88 -13.40 0.27
CA MET A 39 16.09 -12.55 1.16
C MET A 39 14.59 -12.82 0.96
N ALA A 40 13.81 -12.70 2.02
CA ALA A 40 12.35 -12.75 1.95
C ALA A 40 11.80 -11.37 1.59
N LEU A 41 10.83 -11.34 0.67
CA LEU A 41 9.98 -10.18 0.44
C LEU A 41 8.73 -10.32 1.30
N THR A 42 8.43 -9.34 2.13
CA THR A 42 7.37 -9.46 3.15
C THR A 42 6.33 -8.34 3.09
N PHE A 43 5.14 -8.63 3.59
CA PHE A 43 4.17 -7.63 4.00
C PHE A 43 3.60 -7.97 5.38
N ASP A 44 3.06 -6.97 6.07
CA ASP A 44 2.26 -7.18 7.28
C ASP A 44 0.78 -6.99 6.97
N VAL A 45 -0.07 -7.74 7.65
CA VAL A 45 -1.53 -7.61 7.56
C VAL A 45 -2.07 -6.96 8.82
N PHE A 46 -2.90 -5.94 8.65
CA PHE A 46 -3.65 -5.27 9.71
C PHE A 46 -5.14 -5.46 9.42
N ARG A 47 -5.79 -6.33 10.17
CA ARG A 47 -7.19 -6.69 9.96
C ARG A 47 -8.06 -6.23 11.13
N PRO A 48 -9.16 -5.49 10.90
CA PRO A 48 -10.10 -5.17 11.96
C PRO A 48 -10.80 -6.44 12.49
N SER A 49 -10.90 -6.60 13.81
CA SER A 49 -11.39 -7.83 14.44
C SER A 49 -12.92 -8.03 14.33
N GLU A 50 -13.71 -6.96 14.30
CA GLU A 50 -15.19 -7.04 14.40
C GLU A 50 -15.97 -6.43 13.22
N ASN A 51 -15.35 -5.59 12.39
CA ASN A 51 -16.01 -4.81 11.34
C ASN A 51 -15.35 -4.91 9.95
N ALA A 52 -14.58 -5.98 9.68
CA ALA A 52 -13.94 -6.17 8.38
C ALA A 52 -14.97 -6.26 7.24
N ARG A 53 -14.78 -5.45 6.19
CA ARG A 53 -15.73 -5.31 5.05
C ARG A 53 -15.31 -6.06 3.79
N GLY A 54 -14.21 -6.81 3.88
CA GLY A 54 -13.61 -7.51 2.75
C GLY A 54 -12.95 -6.60 1.71
N ILE A 55 -12.53 -5.39 2.10
CA ILE A 55 -11.75 -4.48 1.25
C ILE A 55 -10.30 -4.56 1.70
N GLY A 56 -9.37 -4.79 0.77
CA GLY A 56 -7.93 -4.82 1.04
C GLY A 56 -7.22 -3.58 0.50
N LEU A 57 -6.46 -2.87 1.32
CA LEU A 57 -5.70 -1.69 0.92
C LEU A 57 -4.20 -1.93 1.09
N LEU A 58 -3.47 -1.95 -0.02
CA LEU A 58 -2.04 -2.20 -0.05
C LEU A 58 -1.31 -0.86 0.07
N PHE A 59 -0.62 -0.66 1.19
CA PHE A 59 0.29 0.46 1.39
C PHE A 59 1.69 0.10 0.92
N MET A 60 2.22 0.86 -0.03
CA MET A 60 3.60 0.71 -0.49
C MET A 60 4.57 1.34 0.51
N VAL A 61 5.25 0.52 1.31
CA VAL A 61 6.26 0.96 2.28
C VAL A 61 7.51 1.38 1.51
N SER A 62 7.55 2.64 1.07
CA SER A 62 8.62 3.12 0.19
C SER A 62 8.86 4.62 0.32
N GLY A 63 10.09 5.01 0.65
CA GLY A 63 10.56 6.39 0.63
C GLY A 63 11.87 6.48 -0.15
N GLY A 64 11.91 7.22 -1.26
CA GLY A 64 13.05 7.20 -2.18
C GLY A 64 13.40 5.80 -2.71
N TRP A 65 12.40 4.93 -2.83
CA TRP A 65 12.53 3.49 -3.13
C TRP A 65 13.41 2.70 -2.16
N TYR A 66 13.59 3.24 -0.95
CA TYR A 66 14.01 2.49 0.21
C TYR A 66 12.78 1.91 0.92
N SER A 67 12.81 0.60 1.16
CA SER A 67 11.75 -0.13 1.86
C SER A 67 12.32 -0.70 3.15
N GLY A 68 12.00 -0.05 4.27
CA GLY A 68 12.47 -0.43 5.60
C GLY A 68 11.50 -1.36 6.33
N TRP A 69 12.06 -2.23 7.18
CA TRP A 69 11.26 -2.97 8.16
C TRP A 69 11.23 -2.22 9.49
N GLN A 70 10.07 -2.22 10.13
CA GLN A 70 9.87 -1.82 11.51
C GLN A 70 8.80 -2.72 12.13
N PRO A 71 8.74 -2.87 13.46
CA PRO A 71 7.66 -3.62 14.10
C PRO A 71 6.28 -3.09 13.66
N PRO A 72 5.36 -3.95 13.19
CA PRO A 72 4.09 -3.52 12.59
C PRO A 72 3.23 -2.71 13.56
N GLU A 73 3.35 -2.93 14.86
CA GLU A 73 2.63 -2.17 15.89
C GLU A 73 2.90 -0.66 15.78
N GLN A 74 4.08 -0.27 15.31
CA GLN A 74 4.44 1.14 15.10
C GLN A 74 3.69 1.79 13.92
N MET A 75 3.12 0.98 13.02
CA MET A 75 2.33 1.46 11.88
C MET A 75 0.83 1.58 12.18
N LEU A 76 0.36 1.08 13.32
CA LEU A 76 -1.07 1.08 13.68
C LEU A 76 -1.68 2.48 13.64
N GLY A 77 -0.95 3.50 14.11
CA GLY A 77 -1.44 4.88 14.11
C GLY A 77 -1.77 5.38 12.71
N MET A 78 -0.98 5.00 11.70
CA MET A 78 -1.20 5.39 10.31
C MET A 78 -2.41 4.67 9.69
N PHE A 79 -2.63 3.41 10.04
CA PHE A 79 -3.74 2.62 9.49
C PHE A 79 -5.05 2.75 10.27
N LYS A 80 -5.03 3.32 11.48
CA LYS A 80 -6.23 3.45 12.32
C LYS A 80 -7.45 4.02 11.57
N PRO A 81 -7.34 5.12 10.79
CA PRO A 81 -8.49 5.65 10.05
C PRO A 81 -9.07 4.66 9.01
N LEU A 82 -8.24 3.78 8.45
CA LEU A 82 -8.67 2.75 7.50
C LEU A 82 -9.33 1.57 8.22
N LEU A 83 -8.70 1.14 9.32
CA LEU A 83 -9.17 0.04 10.17
C LEU A 83 -10.52 0.37 10.81
N ASP A 84 -10.71 1.60 11.29
CA ASP A 84 -11.98 2.10 11.83
C ASP A 84 -13.12 2.04 10.79
N ARG A 85 -12.79 2.10 9.49
CA ARG A 85 -13.74 2.00 8.37
C ARG A 85 -13.93 0.57 7.86
N GLY A 86 -13.29 -0.40 8.51
CA GLY A 86 -13.43 -1.83 8.20
C GLY A 86 -12.55 -2.31 7.04
N PHE A 87 -11.54 -1.53 6.64
CA PHE A 87 -10.58 -1.94 5.62
C PHE A 87 -9.44 -2.76 6.23
N THR A 88 -9.02 -3.82 5.54
CA THR A 88 -7.80 -4.56 5.87
C THR A 88 -6.62 -3.89 5.19
N ALA A 89 -5.58 -3.50 5.93
CA ALA A 89 -4.38 -2.88 5.36
C ALA A 89 -3.24 -3.90 5.20
N PHE A 90 -2.47 -3.77 4.12
CA PHE A 90 -1.29 -4.56 3.84
C PHE A 90 -0.08 -3.64 3.71
N ALA A 91 0.89 -3.72 4.61
CA ALA A 91 2.12 -2.93 4.52
C ALA A 91 3.15 -3.67 3.68
N VAL A 92 3.19 -3.40 2.37
CA VAL A 92 4.00 -4.12 1.40
C VAL A 92 5.41 -3.55 1.32
N ARG A 93 6.42 -4.41 1.52
CA ARG A 93 7.83 -4.06 1.36
C ARG A 93 8.38 -4.68 0.09
N HIS A 94 9.11 -3.90 -0.69
CA HIS A 94 9.76 -4.34 -1.93
C HIS A 94 11.28 -4.44 -1.73
N GLY A 95 11.99 -4.98 -2.72
CA GLY A 95 13.45 -4.93 -2.74
C GLY A 95 13.94 -3.49 -2.57
N SER A 96 14.73 -3.22 -1.53
CA SER A 96 15.14 -1.88 -1.15
C SER A 96 16.42 -1.40 -1.86
N ALA A 97 16.47 -0.10 -2.15
CA ALA A 97 17.72 0.60 -2.49
C ALA A 97 18.77 0.47 -1.36
N PRO A 98 20.08 0.52 -1.66
CA PRO A 98 20.68 0.72 -2.98
C PRO A 98 20.79 -0.57 -3.81
N ARG A 99 20.47 -1.75 -3.25
CA ARG A 99 20.66 -3.04 -3.91
C ARG A 99 19.73 -3.20 -5.11
N TYR A 100 18.44 -2.94 -4.91
CA TYR A 100 17.41 -3.07 -5.94
C TYR A 100 17.04 -1.70 -6.49
N LYS A 101 16.78 -1.63 -7.80
CA LYS A 101 16.41 -0.39 -8.50
C LYS A 101 14.90 -0.34 -8.75
N VAL A 102 14.44 0.77 -9.33
CA VAL A 102 13.01 1.00 -9.60
C VAL A 102 12.35 -0.15 -10.39
N PRO A 103 12.93 -0.67 -11.50
CA PRO A 103 12.33 -1.80 -12.22
C PRO A 103 12.08 -3.01 -11.32
N GLU A 104 13.06 -3.39 -10.50
CA GLU A 104 12.95 -4.50 -9.57
C GLU A 104 11.89 -4.26 -8.48
N ALA A 105 11.76 -3.02 -7.99
CA ALA A 105 10.75 -2.66 -7.02
C ALA A 105 9.32 -2.76 -7.62
N ILE A 106 9.15 -2.38 -8.89
CA ILE A 106 7.88 -2.52 -9.62
C ILE A 106 7.48 -4.00 -9.73
N ASP A 107 8.42 -4.87 -10.09
CA ASP A 107 8.16 -6.30 -10.19
C ASP A 107 7.79 -6.91 -8.83
N ASP A 108 8.48 -6.50 -7.77
CA ASP A 108 8.22 -6.97 -6.41
C ASP A 108 6.81 -6.57 -5.93
N VAL A 109 6.36 -5.32 -6.16
CA VAL A 109 5.00 -4.90 -5.74
C VAL A 109 3.91 -5.52 -6.60
N ARG A 110 4.14 -5.75 -7.91
CA ARG A 110 3.21 -6.52 -8.76
C ARG A 110 3.05 -7.94 -8.23
N ARG A 111 4.15 -8.58 -7.84
CA ARG A 111 4.13 -9.91 -7.21
C ARG A 111 3.32 -9.89 -5.91
N ALA A 112 3.49 -8.88 -5.07
CA ALA A 112 2.74 -8.76 -3.82
C ALA A 112 1.23 -8.68 -4.05
N VAL A 113 0.77 -7.93 -5.04
CA VAL A 113 -0.66 -7.88 -5.42
C VAL A 113 -1.18 -9.26 -5.80
N ARG A 114 -0.46 -9.96 -6.69
CA ARG A 114 -0.89 -11.30 -7.15
C ARG A 114 -0.94 -12.29 -5.99
N PHE A 115 0.02 -12.22 -5.08
CA PHE A 115 0.04 -13.05 -3.88
C PHE A 115 -1.17 -12.74 -2.98
N ILE A 116 -1.41 -11.47 -2.66
CA ILE A 116 -2.55 -11.07 -1.83
C ILE A 116 -3.88 -11.47 -2.47
N ARG A 117 -4.01 -11.33 -3.79
CA ARG A 117 -5.19 -11.77 -4.56
C ARG A 117 -5.39 -13.29 -4.47
N ALA A 118 -4.34 -14.08 -4.68
CA ALA A 118 -4.41 -15.54 -4.60
C ALA A 118 -4.74 -16.04 -3.19
N HIS A 119 -4.38 -15.27 -2.16
CA HIS A 119 -4.59 -15.57 -0.75
C HIS A 119 -5.69 -14.71 -0.10
N ALA A 120 -6.56 -14.08 -0.89
CA ALA A 120 -7.54 -13.11 -0.40
C ALA A 120 -8.46 -13.68 0.70
N ALA A 121 -8.84 -14.96 0.56
CA ALA A 121 -9.64 -15.68 1.55
C ALA A 121 -8.95 -15.78 2.93
N ASP A 122 -7.63 -15.96 2.96
CA ASP A 122 -6.84 -16.08 4.20
C ASP A 122 -6.88 -14.76 4.99
N TYR A 123 -6.97 -13.63 4.30
CA TYR A 123 -7.05 -12.29 4.89
C TYR A 123 -8.50 -11.78 5.07
N GLY A 124 -9.49 -12.56 4.64
CA GLY A 124 -10.90 -12.16 4.65
C GLY A 124 -11.19 -10.95 3.77
N VAL A 125 -10.45 -10.78 2.66
CA VAL A 125 -10.67 -9.74 1.65
C VAL A 125 -11.22 -10.33 0.37
N ASP A 126 -11.90 -9.50 -0.42
CA ASP A 126 -12.38 -9.85 -1.75
C ASP A 126 -11.26 -9.56 -2.78
N PRO A 127 -10.84 -10.54 -3.60
CA PRO A 127 -9.76 -10.36 -4.59
C PRO A 127 -10.04 -9.27 -5.64
N GLU A 128 -11.31 -8.88 -5.82
CA GLU A 128 -11.74 -7.84 -6.75
C GLU A 128 -11.86 -6.46 -6.08
N ARG A 129 -11.66 -6.37 -4.76
CA ARG A 129 -11.78 -5.13 -3.97
C ARG A 129 -10.46 -4.78 -3.30
N LEU A 130 -9.39 -4.87 -4.07
CA LEU A 130 -8.04 -4.48 -3.69
C LEU A 130 -7.75 -3.05 -4.18
N GLY A 131 -7.37 -2.17 -3.25
CA GLY A 131 -6.88 -0.83 -3.51
C GLY A 131 -5.40 -0.70 -3.21
N VAL A 132 -4.74 0.30 -3.78
CA VAL A 132 -3.31 0.58 -3.51
C VAL A 132 -3.09 2.04 -3.15
N PHE A 133 -2.19 2.31 -2.23
CA PHE A 133 -1.76 3.67 -1.94
C PHE A 133 -0.33 3.76 -1.43
N GLY A 134 0.24 4.96 -1.53
CA GLY A 134 1.59 5.23 -1.05
C GLY A 134 1.97 6.69 -1.22
N MET A 135 3.12 7.04 -0.64
CA MET A 135 3.63 8.40 -0.61
C MET A 135 4.98 8.48 -1.31
N SER A 136 5.23 9.56 -2.06
CA SER A 136 6.50 9.78 -2.76
C SER A 136 6.84 8.58 -3.65
N ALA A 137 7.96 7.88 -3.43
CA ALA A 137 8.30 6.63 -4.12
C ALA A 137 7.21 5.54 -4.00
N GLY A 138 6.52 5.43 -2.86
CA GLY A 138 5.36 4.55 -2.72
C GLY A 138 4.17 5.01 -3.55
N GLY A 139 4.03 6.32 -3.76
CA GLY A 139 3.05 6.92 -4.67
C GLY A 139 3.38 6.59 -6.14
N HIS A 140 4.67 6.64 -6.51
CA HIS A 140 5.15 6.15 -7.82
C HIS A 140 4.82 4.67 -8.03
N LEU A 141 5.15 3.80 -7.08
CA LEU A 141 4.85 2.36 -7.17
C LEU A 141 3.33 2.09 -7.22
N SER A 142 2.53 2.89 -6.51
CA SER A 142 1.06 2.84 -6.58
C SER A 142 0.55 3.23 -7.98
N MET A 143 1.12 4.28 -8.58
CA MET A 143 0.79 4.68 -9.96
C MET A 143 1.23 3.66 -11.00
N MET A 144 2.39 3.02 -10.81
CA MET A 144 2.80 1.90 -11.65
C MET A 144 1.77 0.78 -11.59
N LEU A 145 1.32 0.36 -10.40
CA LEU A 145 0.28 -0.66 -10.26
C LEU A 145 -1.06 -0.23 -10.88
N ALA A 146 -1.42 1.06 -10.81
CA ALA A 146 -2.66 1.58 -11.37
C ALA A 146 -2.69 1.60 -12.91
N THR A 147 -1.53 1.84 -13.55
CA THR A 147 -1.38 2.06 -15.00
C THR A 147 -0.76 0.88 -15.76
N THR A 148 -0.25 -0.13 -15.05
CA THR A 148 0.44 -1.27 -15.68
C THR A 148 0.02 -2.63 -15.12
N GLY A 149 -1.16 -2.70 -14.49
CA GLY A 149 -1.74 -3.96 -14.05
C GLY A 149 -2.08 -4.86 -15.24
N ASP A 150 -1.74 -6.14 -15.14
CA ASP A 150 -2.00 -7.15 -16.16
C ASP A 150 -2.72 -8.37 -15.58
N GLU A 151 -3.23 -9.26 -16.43
CA GLU A 151 -4.00 -10.45 -16.01
C GLU A 151 -3.14 -11.62 -15.51
N GLY A 152 -1.81 -11.52 -15.61
CA GLY A 152 -0.87 -12.59 -15.32
C GLY A 152 -0.75 -13.59 -16.46
N ASP A 153 0.05 -14.63 -16.22
CA ASP A 153 0.18 -15.77 -17.13
C ASP A 153 -0.34 -17.04 -16.43
N PRO A 154 -1.54 -17.55 -16.82
CA PRO A 154 -2.10 -18.77 -16.24
C PRO A 154 -1.18 -19.99 -16.34
N ASN A 155 -0.23 -19.99 -17.27
CA ASN A 155 0.74 -21.06 -17.48
C ASN A 155 2.08 -20.81 -16.77
N ALA A 156 2.22 -19.72 -16.02
CA ALA A 156 3.44 -19.41 -15.29
C ALA A 156 3.80 -20.55 -14.34
N LYS A 157 5.09 -20.93 -14.36
CA LYS A 157 5.62 -21.94 -13.44
C LYS A 157 5.48 -21.51 -11.99
N ASP A 158 5.77 -20.23 -11.72
CA ASP A 158 5.53 -19.61 -10.43
C ASP A 158 4.05 -19.30 -10.26
N ALA A 159 3.41 -19.92 -9.28
CA ALA A 159 1.99 -19.73 -8.98
C ALA A 159 1.67 -18.26 -8.65
N ALA A 160 2.62 -17.52 -8.08
CA ALA A 160 2.44 -16.11 -7.76
C ALA A 160 2.34 -15.22 -9.01
N LEU A 161 2.68 -15.71 -10.20
CA LEU A 161 2.59 -14.94 -11.45
C LEU A 161 1.33 -15.24 -12.28
N ARG A 162 0.48 -16.17 -11.81
CA ARG A 162 -0.67 -16.65 -12.59
C ARG A 162 -1.90 -15.73 -12.53
N GLY A 163 -2.13 -15.12 -11.38
CA GLY A 163 -3.29 -14.24 -11.18
C GLY A 163 -3.00 -12.81 -11.59
N SER A 164 -4.04 -12.02 -11.81
CA SER A 164 -3.96 -10.60 -12.17
C SER A 164 -3.15 -9.78 -11.14
N SER A 165 -2.47 -8.73 -11.59
CA SER A 165 -1.84 -7.68 -10.78
C SER A 165 -2.63 -6.36 -10.81
N ARG A 166 -3.78 -6.32 -11.50
CA ARG A 166 -4.64 -5.13 -11.56
C ARG A 166 -5.16 -4.73 -10.19
N ILE A 167 -5.40 -3.44 -9.99
CA ILE A 167 -5.96 -2.87 -8.75
C ILE A 167 -7.31 -2.23 -9.09
N ALA A 168 -8.26 -2.27 -8.15
CA ALA A 168 -9.60 -1.73 -8.37
C ALA A 168 -9.71 -0.22 -8.09
N ALA A 169 -8.78 0.35 -7.32
CA ALA A 169 -8.65 1.80 -7.10
C ALA A 169 -7.25 2.16 -6.56
N ALA A 170 -6.77 3.36 -6.83
CA ALA A 170 -5.48 3.84 -6.35
C ALA A 170 -5.55 5.23 -5.69
N VAL A 171 -4.66 5.48 -4.73
CA VAL A 171 -4.39 6.82 -4.20
C VAL A 171 -2.89 7.07 -4.14
N ALA A 172 -2.39 8.11 -4.82
CA ALA A 172 -0.97 8.45 -4.85
C ALA A 172 -0.72 9.83 -4.24
N TYR A 173 0.08 9.87 -3.17
CA TYR A 173 0.50 11.11 -2.53
C TYR A 173 1.83 11.56 -3.14
N PHE A 174 1.83 12.71 -3.82
CA PHE A 174 3.02 13.38 -4.38
C PHE A 174 4.03 12.41 -5.02
N GLY A 175 3.50 11.42 -5.75
CA GLY A 175 4.30 10.40 -6.42
C GLY A 175 4.85 10.93 -7.74
N PRO A 176 6.13 10.72 -8.04
CA PRO A 176 6.65 11.06 -9.36
C PRO A 176 6.07 10.14 -10.43
N THR A 177 5.73 10.72 -11.57
CA THR A 177 5.01 10.05 -12.66
C THR A 177 5.79 9.98 -13.97
N ASP A 178 6.86 10.76 -14.08
CA ASP A 178 7.78 10.79 -15.21
C ASP A 178 9.21 10.77 -14.69
N LEU A 179 9.85 9.60 -14.75
CA LEU A 179 11.21 9.43 -14.25
C LEU A 179 12.27 9.77 -15.30
N ARG A 180 11.90 9.99 -16.58
CA ARG A 180 12.87 10.21 -17.65
C ARG A 180 13.81 11.37 -17.35
N PRO A 181 13.34 12.56 -16.92
CA PRO A 181 14.26 13.67 -16.62
C PRO A 181 15.27 13.32 -15.53
N TRP A 182 14.92 12.45 -14.59
CA TRP A 182 15.80 12.06 -13.50
C TRP A 182 16.74 10.92 -13.87
N VAL A 183 16.35 10.04 -14.80
CA VAL A 183 17.13 8.87 -15.19
C VAL A 183 18.07 9.17 -16.35
N THR A 184 17.60 9.96 -17.32
CA THR A 184 18.30 10.26 -18.59
C THR A 184 18.67 11.72 -18.76
N GLY A 185 18.24 12.60 -17.84
CA GLY A 185 18.54 14.03 -17.92
C GLY A 185 20.02 14.34 -17.71
N PRO A 186 20.46 15.53 -18.15
CA PRO A 186 21.85 15.97 -17.97
C PRO A 186 22.19 16.31 -16.51
N ASP A 187 21.17 16.58 -15.68
CA ASP A 187 21.30 16.78 -14.25
C ASP A 187 21.07 15.46 -13.51
N SER A 188 22.16 14.91 -12.96
CA SER A 188 22.11 13.65 -12.21
C SER A 188 21.71 13.84 -10.75
N GLY A 189 21.37 15.06 -10.27
CA GLY A 189 21.11 15.33 -8.86
C GLY A 189 20.12 14.35 -8.21
N MET A 190 18.97 14.11 -8.85
CA MET A 190 18.00 13.12 -8.38
C MET A 190 18.52 11.68 -8.46
N ARG A 191 19.25 11.33 -9.53
CA ARG A 191 19.83 9.99 -9.74
C ARG A 191 20.92 9.64 -8.72
N ASP A 192 21.68 10.66 -8.31
CA ASP A 192 22.75 10.54 -7.32
C ASP A 192 22.18 10.50 -5.91
N GLN A 193 21.16 11.33 -5.63
CA GLN A 193 20.45 11.34 -4.35
C GLN A 193 19.66 10.04 -4.11
N PHE A 194 18.96 9.54 -5.14
CA PHE A 194 18.13 8.34 -5.06
C PHE A 194 18.74 7.22 -5.91
N THR A 195 19.63 6.45 -5.29
CA THR A 195 20.36 5.36 -5.97
C THR A 195 19.47 4.30 -6.64
N ALA A 196 18.18 4.21 -6.28
CA ALA A 196 17.21 3.38 -6.97
C ALA A 196 16.97 3.79 -8.44
N LEU A 197 17.21 5.06 -8.78
CA LEU A 197 17.14 5.59 -10.15
C LEU A 197 18.36 5.22 -11.00
N GLN A 198 19.38 4.58 -10.41
CA GLN A 198 20.58 4.13 -11.10
C GLN A 198 20.36 2.79 -11.81
N PHE A 199 19.37 2.75 -12.71
CA PHE A 199 19.08 1.63 -13.61
C PHE A 199 19.35 2.01 -15.07
N ASP A 200 19.14 1.06 -15.98
CA ASP A 200 19.28 1.26 -17.43
C ASP A 200 18.35 2.37 -17.94
N ALA A 201 18.94 3.37 -18.58
CA ALA A 201 18.19 4.48 -19.17
C ALA A 201 17.12 4.03 -20.19
N GLY A 202 17.31 2.87 -20.83
CA GLY A 202 16.33 2.29 -21.76
C GLY A 202 15.01 1.90 -21.10
N LEU A 203 14.96 1.75 -19.77
CA LEU A 203 13.77 1.40 -18.99
C LEU A 203 13.06 2.63 -18.41
N ALA A 204 13.55 3.85 -18.68
CA ALA A 204 12.99 5.05 -18.07
C ALA A 204 11.51 5.26 -18.44
N ASP A 205 11.15 4.95 -19.68
CA ASP A 205 9.77 5.05 -20.16
C ASP A 205 8.87 4.01 -19.47
N ASP A 206 9.34 2.77 -19.38
CA ASP A 206 8.61 1.65 -18.73
C ASP A 206 8.42 1.87 -17.22
N CYS A 207 9.29 2.67 -16.60
CA CYS A 207 9.22 3.04 -15.19
C CYS A 207 8.50 4.38 -14.94
N SER A 208 7.95 5.01 -15.98
CA SER A 208 7.24 6.28 -15.90
C SER A 208 5.74 6.07 -16.12
N PRO A 209 4.90 6.02 -15.06
CA PRO A 209 3.48 5.68 -15.20
C PRO A 209 2.72 6.66 -16.10
N LEU A 210 3.19 7.91 -16.26
CA LEU A 210 2.62 8.87 -17.22
C LEU A 210 2.55 8.31 -18.65
N LEU A 211 3.52 7.49 -19.06
CA LEU A 211 3.60 6.94 -20.41
C LEU A 211 2.84 5.63 -20.58
N GLN A 212 2.34 5.09 -19.48
CA GLN A 212 1.67 3.79 -19.46
C GLN A 212 0.15 3.94 -19.42
N VAL A 213 -0.36 5.18 -19.38
CA VAL A 213 -1.79 5.47 -19.18
C VAL A 213 -2.66 4.87 -20.29
N THR A 214 -3.70 4.16 -19.86
CA THR A 214 -4.74 3.61 -20.73
C THR A 214 -6.15 3.90 -20.18
N GLY A 215 -7.19 3.73 -21.01
CA GLY A 215 -8.56 4.02 -20.61
C GLY A 215 -9.17 3.04 -19.61
N ASP A 216 -8.59 1.85 -19.45
CA ASP A 216 -9.02 0.83 -18.49
C ASP A 216 -8.28 0.90 -17.15
N ASP A 217 -7.36 1.85 -16.97
CA ASP A 217 -6.60 2.05 -15.73
C ASP A 217 -7.50 2.22 -14.49
N ALA A 218 -6.94 1.85 -13.33
CA ALA A 218 -7.65 1.94 -12.06
C ALA A 218 -8.06 3.38 -11.73
N PRO A 219 -9.29 3.63 -11.24
CA PRO A 219 -9.68 4.92 -10.71
C PRO A 219 -8.67 5.44 -9.68
N THR A 220 -8.09 6.61 -9.97
CA THR A 220 -6.97 7.15 -9.18
C THR A 220 -7.27 8.51 -8.56
N LEU A 221 -7.00 8.66 -7.25
CA LEU A 221 -6.89 9.96 -6.60
C LEU A 221 -5.43 10.35 -6.44
N LEU A 222 -5.08 11.54 -6.91
CA LEU A 222 -3.79 12.18 -6.67
C LEU A 222 -3.93 13.15 -5.49
N ILE A 223 -2.95 13.18 -4.58
CA ILE A 223 -2.91 14.15 -3.48
C ILE A 223 -1.54 14.82 -3.44
N HIS A 224 -1.47 16.13 -3.58
CA HIS A 224 -0.18 16.82 -3.74
C HIS A 224 -0.18 18.21 -3.10
N GLY A 225 0.92 18.59 -2.45
CA GLY A 225 1.16 19.98 -2.04
C GLY A 225 1.61 20.86 -3.22
N ASP A 226 1.13 22.10 -3.30
CA ASP A 226 1.49 23.03 -4.39
C ASP A 226 2.84 23.76 -4.18
N LYS A 227 3.52 23.49 -3.07
CA LYS A 227 4.88 23.97 -2.74
C LYS A 227 5.88 22.81 -2.60
N ASP A 228 5.60 21.67 -3.22
CA ASP A 228 6.53 20.54 -3.24
C ASP A 228 7.75 20.85 -4.11
N GLU A 229 8.90 21.04 -3.46
CA GLU A 229 10.18 21.32 -4.12
C GLU A 229 10.98 20.05 -4.46
N LEU A 230 10.56 18.88 -3.96
CA LEU A 230 11.23 17.61 -4.25
C LEU A 230 10.61 16.92 -5.47
N VAL A 231 9.28 16.83 -5.48
CA VAL A 231 8.50 16.30 -6.62
C VAL A 231 7.57 17.41 -7.06
N PRO A 232 7.86 18.13 -8.15
CA PRO A 232 7.00 19.20 -8.60
C PRO A 232 5.56 18.72 -8.85
N ILE A 233 4.57 19.53 -8.45
CA ILE A 233 3.14 19.20 -8.61
C ILE A 233 2.73 18.94 -10.07
N ASP A 234 3.54 19.39 -11.04
CA ASP A 234 3.38 19.09 -12.46
C ASP A 234 3.34 17.57 -12.75
N HIS A 235 3.98 16.73 -11.93
CA HIS A 235 3.82 15.26 -12.03
C HIS A 235 2.36 14.83 -11.86
N SER A 236 1.61 15.45 -10.94
CA SER A 236 0.19 15.18 -10.76
C SER A 236 -0.67 15.84 -11.83
N HIS A 237 -0.37 17.07 -12.26
CA HIS A 237 -1.14 17.73 -13.31
C HIS A 237 -1.04 17.01 -14.66
N THR A 238 0.15 16.56 -15.04
CA THR A 238 0.39 15.89 -16.32
C THR A 238 -0.29 14.52 -16.39
N ILE A 239 -0.17 13.70 -15.34
CA ILE A 239 -0.82 12.38 -15.34
C ILE A 239 -2.34 12.49 -15.19
N LEU A 240 -2.85 13.45 -14.41
CA LEU A 240 -4.29 13.74 -14.32
C LEU A 240 -4.87 13.99 -15.71
N LYS A 241 -4.21 14.87 -16.49
CA LYS A 241 -4.61 15.19 -17.85
C LYS A 241 -4.56 13.95 -18.74
N ALA A 242 -3.46 13.19 -18.72
CA ALA A 242 -3.32 11.97 -19.51
C ALA A 242 -4.43 10.95 -19.22
N MET A 243 -4.73 10.69 -17.93
CA MET A 243 -5.78 9.75 -17.52
C MET A 243 -7.16 10.24 -17.97
N GLN A 244 -7.47 11.53 -17.78
CA GLN A 244 -8.75 12.10 -18.22
C GLN A 244 -8.91 12.07 -19.75
N GLU A 245 -7.85 12.33 -20.51
CA GLU A 245 -7.84 12.23 -21.98
C GLU A 245 -8.01 10.78 -22.46
N ALA A 246 -7.47 9.81 -21.73
CA ALA A 246 -7.65 8.38 -22.00
C ALA A 246 -9.03 7.83 -21.56
N GLY A 247 -9.78 8.60 -20.76
CA GLY A 247 -11.10 8.21 -20.22
C GLY A 247 -11.05 7.46 -18.89
N ALA A 248 -9.88 7.34 -18.27
CA ALA A 248 -9.72 6.74 -16.94
C ALA A 248 -10.11 7.73 -15.83
N PRO A 249 -10.90 7.34 -14.81
CA PRO A 249 -11.29 8.24 -13.73
C PRO A 249 -10.07 8.70 -12.91
N CYS A 250 -9.80 10.01 -12.91
CA CYS A 250 -8.73 10.59 -12.12
C CYS A 250 -9.14 11.96 -11.55
N GLU A 251 -8.85 12.15 -10.25
CA GLU A 251 -9.08 13.40 -9.52
C GLU A 251 -7.78 13.83 -8.81
N LEU A 252 -7.63 15.13 -8.56
CA LEU A 252 -6.49 15.70 -7.83
C LEU A 252 -6.99 16.54 -6.65
N LEU A 253 -6.53 16.20 -5.45
CA LEU A 253 -6.63 17.04 -4.26
C LEU A 253 -5.30 17.79 -4.05
N THR A 254 -5.33 19.10 -4.28
CA THR A 254 -4.21 19.98 -3.93
C THR A 254 -4.30 20.41 -2.47
N ILE A 255 -3.20 20.24 -1.74
CA ILE A 255 -3.03 20.75 -0.37
C ILE A 255 -2.30 22.09 -0.45
N GLU A 256 -3.06 23.17 -0.49
CA GLU A 256 -2.53 24.54 -0.61
C GLU A 256 -1.49 24.88 0.47
N GLY A 257 -0.36 25.42 0.04
CA GLY A 257 0.77 25.81 0.89
C GLY A 257 1.65 24.65 1.37
N ALA A 258 1.32 23.40 1.08
CA ALA A 258 2.10 22.24 1.52
C ALA A 258 3.24 21.89 0.57
N GLY A 259 4.34 21.37 1.14
CA GLY A 259 5.48 20.80 0.41
C GLY A 259 5.40 19.28 0.26
N HIS A 260 6.56 18.61 0.31
CA HIS A 260 6.71 17.15 0.21
C HIS A 260 6.25 16.42 1.49
N GLY A 261 4.96 16.57 1.82
CA GLY A 261 4.34 16.11 3.05
C GLY A 261 3.53 17.21 3.72
N PHE A 262 2.47 16.82 4.42
CA PHE A 262 1.52 17.75 5.03
C PHE A 262 1.03 17.23 6.38
N PRO A 263 1.67 17.60 7.51
CA PRO A 263 1.16 17.24 8.84
C PRO A 263 -0.11 18.04 9.19
N GLY A 264 -0.74 17.68 10.31
CA GLY A 264 -1.88 18.41 10.85
C GLY A 264 -3.09 18.39 9.92
N GLU A 265 -3.68 19.56 9.67
CA GLU A 265 -4.93 19.71 8.91
C GLU A 265 -4.82 19.22 7.47
N GLY A 266 -3.69 19.45 6.79
CA GLY A 266 -3.46 18.95 5.44
C GLY A 266 -3.46 17.41 5.40
N GLY A 267 -2.81 16.78 6.38
CA GLY A 267 -2.78 15.33 6.57
C GLY A 267 -4.14 14.73 6.88
N ARG A 268 -4.92 15.41 7.73
CA ARG A 268 -6.30 15.00 8.04
C ARG A 268 -7.18 15.02 6.79
N ARG A 269 -7.18 16.13 6.05
CA ARG A 269 -7.94 16.27 4.79
C ARG A 269 -7.54 15.22 3.76
N ALA A 270 -6.24 14.95 3.64
CA ALA A 270 -5.73 13.95 2.71
C ALA A 270 -6.12 12.51 3.10
N MET A 271 -6.11 12.18 4.40
CA MET A 271 -6.56 10.88 4.89
C MET A 271 -8.07 10.69 4.68
N GLU A 272 -8.88 11.74 4.91
CA GLU A 272 -10.32 11.72 4.63
C GLU A 272 -10.60 11.48 3.14
N ALA A 273 -9.91 12.20 2.25
CA ALA A 273 -10.05 12.03 0.82
C ALA A 273 -9.64 10.62 0.35
N LEU A 274 -8.58 10.04 0.92
CA LEU A 274 -8.20 8.65 0.65
C LEU A 274 -9.30 7.67 1.07
N VAL A 275 -9.84 7.82 2.28
CA VAL A 275 -10.91 6.95 2.78
C VAL A 275 -12.13 7.06 1.87
N ASP A 276 -12.54 8.27 1.53
CA ASP A 276 -13.70 8.52 0.68
C ASP A 276 -13.51 7.97 -0.75
N TRP A 277 -12.28 8.03 -1.28
CA TRP A 277 -11.96 7.43 -2.58
C TRP A 277 -12.18 5.92 -2.57
N PHE A 278 -11.62 5.22 -1.58
CA PHE A 278 -11.78 3.78 -1.48
C PHE A 278 -13.22 3.37 -1.14
N GLU A 279 -13.97 4.15 -0.35
CA GLU A 279 -15.41 3.94 -0.17
C GLU A 279 -16.18 4.05 -1.50
N LYS A 280 -15.87 5.07 -2.31
CA LYS A 280 -16.55 5.33 -3.59
C LYS A 280 -16.37 4.18 -4.57
N TYR A 281 -15.16 3.66 -4.71
CA TYR A 281 -14.81 2.67 -5.74
C TYR A 281 -14.83 1.22 -5.26
N LEU A 282 -14.52 0.96 -3.99
CA LEU A 282 -14.46 -0.39 -3.43
C LEU A 282 -15.64 -0.70 -2.51
N GLY A 283 -16.41 0.30 -2.06
CA GLY A 283 -17.49 0.14 -1.09
C GLY A 283 -18.77 -0.49 -1.64
N LYS A 284 -18.98 -0.47 -2.96
CA LYS A 284 -20.18 -1.02 -3.62
C LYS A 284 -20.00 -2.52 -3.88
N LYS A 285 -21.02 -3.31 -3.56
CA LYS A 285 -21.15 -4.72 -3.96
C LYS A 285 -22.05 -4.83 -5.17
#